data_AF-A0A7Y7YQ83-F1
#
_entry.id   AF-A0A7Y7YQ83-F1
#
_cell.length_a   1.000
_cell.length_b   1.000
_cell.length_c   1.000
_cell.angle_alpha   90.00
_cell.angle_beta   90.00
_cell.angle_gamma   90.00
#
_symmetry.space_group_name_H-M   'P 1'
#
loop_
_entity.id
_entity.type
_entity.pdbx_description
1 polymer ?
#
loop_
_entity_poly.entity_id
_entity_poly.type
_entity_poly.pdbx_seq_one_letter_code
_entity_poly.pdbx_strand_id
1 'polypeptide(L)'
;MTYKYVNPCEKGFVRIPITRKQHNRFIPNRKQKFGAKVEYYWLQENNTIEAQYFCSWWMKALLITVMFLPAILMQGVPETIRDIGNLIHERERGKFSADRWHLNQQKTTDGELEAFIAAAIKKS
;
A
#
# COMPACT_ATOMS: atom_id res chain seq x y z
N MET A 1 16.50 -16.68 6.38
CA MET A 1 15.04 -16.76 6.59
C MET A 1 14.38 -16.07 5.42
N THR A 2 13.69 -16.80 4.54
CA THR A 2 13.00 -16.21 3.40
C THR A 2 11.75 -15.49 3.93
N TYR A 3 11.71 -14.16 3.82
CA TYR A 3 10.55 -13.36 4.25
C TYR A 3 9.32 -13.83 3.46
N LYS A 4 8.36 -14.46 4.15
CA LYS A 4 7.06 -14.80 3.58
C LYS A 4 6.09 -13.70 3.99
N TYR A 5 5.52 -13.02 3.01
CA TYR A 5 4.47 -12.04 3.27
C TYR A 5 3.31 -12.71 4.01
N VAL A 6 2.93 -12.10 5.12
CA VAL A 6 1.76 -12.49 5.91
C VAL A 6 0.74 -11.37 5.75
N ASN A 7 -0.46 -11.73 5.31
CA ASN A 7 -1.54 -10.78 5.11
C ASN A 7 -1.86 -10.08 6.45
N PRO A 8 -1.90 -8.74 6.53
CA PRO A 8 -2.28 -8.05 7.76
C PRO A 8 -3.65 -8.49 8.32
N CYS A 9 -4.57 -8.94 7.46
CA CYS A 9 -5.85 -9.48 7.91
C CYS A 9 -5.69 -10.74 8.79
N GLU A 10 -4.68 -11.57 8.52
CA GLU A 10 -4.37 -12.76 9.35
C GLU A 10 -3.80 -12.37 10.72
N LYS A 11 -3.34 -11.12 10.87
CA LYS A 11 -2.84 -10.55 12.13
C LYS A 11 -3.92 -9.78 12.89
N GLY A 12 -5.19 -9.88 12.48
CA GLY A 12 -6.32 -9.19 13.12
C GLY A 12 -6.57 -7.77 12.63
N PHE A 13 -5.90 -7.31 11.57
CA PHE A 13 -6.20 -6.01 10.98
C PHE A 13 -7.45 -6.07 10.09
N VAL A 14 -8.28 -5.03 10.16
CA VAL A 14 -9.42 -4.84 9.26
C VAL A 14 -9.01 -3.96 8.09
N ARG A 15 -9.29 -4.42 6.86
CA ARG A 15 -9.03 -3.64 5.65
C ARG A 15 -10.04 -2.51 5.53
N ILE A 16 -9.57 -1.29 5.28
CA ILE A 16 -10.43 -0.11 5.14
C ILE A 16 -10.41 0.40 3.70
N PRO A 17 -11.58 0.63 3.09
CA PRO A 17 -11.66 1.30 1.79
C PRO A 17 -11.46 2.81 1.95
N ILE A 18 -10.21 3.27 1.83
CA ILE A 18 -9.89 4.71 1.81
C ILE A 18 -9.58 5.14 0.37
N THR A 19 -10.29 6.15 -0.12
CA THR A 19 -10.00 6.77 -1.41
C THR A 19 -8.81 7.73 -1.31
N ARG A 20 -8.14 8.02 -2.43
CA ARG A 20 -7.03 9.00 -2.48
C ARG A 20 -7.42 10.38 -1.95
N LYS A 21 -8.66 10.83 -2.22
CA LYS A 21 -9.17 12.11 -1.72
C LYS A 21 -9.29 12.10 -0.19
N GLN A 22 -9.82 11.01 0.36
CA GLN A 22 -9.94 10.81 1.81
C GLN A 22 -8.57 10.73 2.47
N HIS A 23 -7.63 9.97 1.91
CA HIS A 23 -6.26 9.91 2.43
C HIS A 23 -5.60 11.29 2.50
N ASN A 24 -5.67 12.07 1.43
CA ASN A 24 -5.08 13.41 1.41
C ASN A 24 -5.78 14.39 2.37
N ARG A 25 -7.05 14.15 2.71
CA ARG A 25 -7.81 14.92 3.71
C ARG A 25 -7.38 14.54 5.13
N PHE A 26 -7.29 13.24 5.43
CA PHE A 26 -6.96 12.76 6.77
C PHE A 26 -5.46 12.86 7.08
N ILE A 27 -4.60 12.72 6.08
CA ILE A 27 -3.14 12.67 6.27
C ILE A 27 -2.46 13.63 5.28
N PRO A 28 -2.68 14.95 5.43
CA PRO A 28 -2.14 15.95 4.51
C PRO A 28 -0.60 15.95 4.47
N ASN A 29 0.04 15.55 5.58
CA ASN A 29 1.49 15.49 5.72
C ASN A 29 2.12 14.29 4.98
N ARG A 30 1.36 13.26 4.62
CA ARG A 30 1.86 12.07 3.91
C ARG A 30 1.07 11.84 2.62
N LYS A 31 1.14 12.78 1.67
CA LYS A 31 0.39 12.69 0.41
C LYS A 31 0.68 11.38 -0.35
N GLN A 32 -0.37 10.79 -0.92
CA GLN A 32 -0.23 9.59 -1.73
C GLN A 32 0.53 9.88 -3.03
N LYS A 33 1.66 9.16 -3.22
CA LYS A 33 2.50 9.25 -4.43
C LYS A 33 1.70 8.92 -5.69
N PHE A 34 2.03 9.58 -6.80
CA PHE A 34 1.38 9.34 -8.09
C PHE A 34 1.66 7.91 -8.57
N GLY A 35 0.64 7.24 -9.11
CA GLY A 35 0.74 5.85 -9.59
C GLY A 35 0.85 4.77 -8.50
N ALA A 36 0.79 5.15 -7.21
CA ALA A 36 0.77 4.20 -6.10
C ALA A 36 -0.67 3.74 -5.78
N LYS A 37 -0.86 2.43 -5.64
CA LYS A 37 -2.03 1.82 -5.03
C LYS A 37 -1.75 1.62 -3.54
N VAL A 38 -2.54 2.25 -2.67
CA VAL A 38 -2.37 2.13 -1.22
C VAL A 38 -3.49 1.30 -0.64
N GLU A 39 -3.14 0.37 0.23
CA GLU A 39 -4.09 -0.42 1.00
C GLU A 39 -3.92 -0.11 2.47
N TYR A 40 -5.04 0.18 3.15
CA TYR A 40 -5.07 0.58 4.55
C TYR A 40 -5.67 -0.54 5.39
N TYR A 41 -5.03 -0.78 6.52
CA TYR A 41 -5.37 -1.81 7.49
C TYR A 41 -5.40 -1.16 8.87
N TRP A 42 -6.42 -1.45 9.66
CA TRP A 42 -6.56 -0.90 11.01
C TRP A 42 -6.70 -2.00 12.04
N LEU A 43 -5.94 -1.86 13.13
CA LEU A 43 -6.00 -2.72 14.29
C LEU A 43 -6.69 -1.95 15.41
N GLN A 44 -7.91 -2.37 15.73
CA GLN A 44 -8.77 -1.71 16.73
C GLN A 44 -8.18 -1.77 18.15
N GLU A 45 -7.48 -2.85 18.49
CA GLU A 45 -6.94 -3.08 19.83
C GLU A 45 -5.91 -2.01 20.26
N ASN A 46 -5.04 -1.59 19.33
CA ASN A 46 -3.97 -0.63 19.58
C ASN A 46 -4.11 0.69 18.79
N ASN A 47 -5.29 0.92 18.19
CA ASN A 47 -5.56 2.05 17.30
C ASN A 47 -4.44 2.31 16.28
N THR A 48 -3.88 1.23 15.72
CA THR A 48 -2.75 1.32 14.78
C THR A 48 -3.27 1.20 13.36
N ILE A 49 -2.84 2.11 12.49
CA ILE A 49 -3.03 1.99 11.05
C ILE A 49 -1.73 1.51 10.41
N GLU A 50 -1.87 0.56 9.51
CA GLU A 50 -0.84 0.14 8.57
C GLU A 50 -1.28 0.50 7.16
N ALA A 51 -0.44 1.24 6.43
CA ALA A 51 -0.62 1.50 5.01
C ALA A 51 0.46 0.79 4.20
N GLN A 52 0.04 -0.05 3.26
CA GLN A 52 0.92 -0.74 2.33
C GLN A 52 0.84 -0.07 0.96
N TYR A 53 1.99 0.35 0.43
CA TYR A 53 2.10 1.06 -0.84
C TYR A 53 2.61 0.10 -1.91
N PHE A 54 1.75 -0.13 -2.90
CA PHE A 54 2.01 -0.96 -4.07
C PHE A 54 2.04 -0.09 -5.33
N CYS A 55 2.66 -0.59 -6.40
CA CYS A 55 2.56 0.05 -7.70
C CYS A 55 1.20 -0.28 -8.33
N SER A 56 0.49 0.72 -8.86
CA SER A 56 -0.81 0.51 -9.53
C SER A 56 -0.65 -0.25 -10.85
N TRP A 57 -1.66 -1.01 -11.27
CA TRP A 57 -1.60 -1.80 -12.52
C TRP A 57 -1.25 -0.96 -13.75
N TRP A 58 -1.83 0.24 -13.88
CA TRP A 58 -1.50 1.17 -14.97
C TRP A 58 -0.04 1.62 -14.91
N MET A 59 0.46 1.93 -13.72
CA MET A 59 1.86 2.34 -13.53
C MET A 59 2.83 1.18 -13.81
N LYS A 60 2.47 -0.06 -13.43
CA LYS A 60 3.24 -1.25 -13.80
C LYS A 60 3.32 -1.40 -15.31
N ALA A 61 2.19 -1.30 -16.01
CA ALA A 61 2.16 -1.39 -17.47
C ALA A 61 3.03 -0.31 -18.13
N LEU A 62 2.93 0.95 -17.67
CA LEU A 62 3.76 2.04 -18.15
C LEU A 62 5.25 1.76 -17.94
N LEU A 63 5.64 1.36 -16.72
CA LEU A 63 7.04 1.08 -16.37
C LEU A 63 7.60 -0.07 -17.21
N ILE A 64 6.83 -1.15 -17.36
CA ILE A 64 7.24 -2.29 -18.20
C ILE A 64 7.43 -1.81 -19.62
N THR A 65 6.43 -1.19 -20.25
CA THR A 65 6.52 -0.79 -21.67
C THR A 65 7.68 0.17 -21.95
N VAL A 66 7.92 1.16 -21.07
CA VAL A 66 8.95 2.18 -21.29
C VAL A 66 10.35 1.67 -20.92
N MET A 67 10.49 0.88 -19.85
CA MET A 67 11.79 0.45 -19.33
C MET A 67 12.22 -0.93 -19.83
N PHE A 68 11.37 -1.69 -20.52
CA PHE A 68 11.71 -3.03 -21.01
C PHE A 68 12.95 -3.05 -21.91
N LEU A 69 12.97 -2.21 -22.96
CA LEU A 69 14.08 -2.17 -23.91
C LEU A 69 15.39 -1.65 -23.26
N PRO A 70 15.39 -0.53 -22.51
CA PRO A 70 16.59 -0.11 -21.78
C PRO A 70 17.10 -1.16 -20.78
N ALA A 71 16.20 -1.82 -20.04
CA ALA A 71 16.59 -2.83 -19.06
C ALA A 71 17.25 -4.05 -19.74
N ILE A 72 16.70 -4.54 -20.86
CA ILE A 72 17.33 -5.64 -21.60
C ILE A 72 18.75 -5.28 -22.04
N LEU A 73 18.98 -4.04 -22.48
CA LEU A 73 20.30 -3.60 -22.93
C LEU A 73 21.31 -3.47 -21.78
N MET A 74 20.87 -3.08 -20.58
CA MET A 74 21.76 -2.86 -19.42
C MET A 74 22.05 -4.12 -18.60
N GLN A 75 21.03 -4.94 -18.34
CA GLN A 75 21.10 -6.08 -17.40
C GLN A 75 20.76 -7.42 -18.06
N GLY A 76 20.36 -7.41 -19.33
CA GLY A 76 20.00 -8.62 -20.06
C GLY A 76 18.56 -9.08 -19.83
N VAL A 77 18.15 -10.04 -20.66
CA VAL A 77 16.80 -10.62 -20.66
C VAL A 77 16.42 -11.33 -19.35
N PRO A 78 17.25 -12.22 -18.76
CA PRO A 78 16.80 -13.02 -17.61
C PRO A 78 16.57 -12.16 -16.36
N GLU A 79 17.40 -11.14 -16.12
CA GLU A 79 17.20 -10.22 -14.99
C GLU A 79 15.98 -9.34 -15.20
N THR A 80 15.78 -8.83 -16.41
CA THR A 80 14.60 -8.02 -16.76
C THR A 80 13.28 -8.77 -16.56
N ILE A 81 13.21 -10.04 -16.97
CA ILE A 81 12.00 -10.87 -16.74
C ILE A 81 11.77 -11.07 -15.24
N ARG A 82 12.84 -11.28 -14.47
CA ARG A 82 12.74 -11.44 -13.01
C ARG A 82 12.23 -10.16 -12.34
N ASP A 83 12.72 -8.99 -12.75
CA ASP A 83 12.28 -7.71 -12.21
C ASP A 83 10.83 -7.39 -12.54
N ILE A 84 10.38 -7.72 -13.76
CA ILE A 84 8.96 -7.62 -14.14
C ILE A 84 8.13 -8.56 -13.26
N GLY A 85 8.58 -9.79 -13.05
CA GLY A 85 7.93 -10.74 -12.15
C GLY A 85 7.80 -10.20 -10.71
N ASN A 86 8.87 -9.59 -10.19
CA ASN A 86 8.89 -8.93 -8.89
C ASN A 86 7.95 -7.72 -8.83
N LEU A 87 7.89 -6.92 -9.90
CA LEU A 87 6.99 -5.77 -10.00
C LEU A 87 5.51 -6.21 -10.09
N ILE A 88 5.20 -7.31 -10.76
CA ILE A 88 3.82 -7.83 -10.83
C ILE A 88 3.42 -8.44 -9.48
N HIS A 89 4.30 -9.24 -8.87
CA HIS A 89 4.06 -9.98 -7.63
C HIS A 89 4.73 -9.31 -6.42
N GLU A 90 4.47 -8.01 -6.22
CA GLU A 90 5.07 -7.21 -5.15
C GLU A 90 4.89 -7.82 -3.75
N ARG A 91 3.77 -8.52 -3.52
CA ARG A 91 3.46 -9.15 -2.23
C ARG A 91 4.29 -10.41 -1.99
N GLU A 92 4.48 -11.23 -3.01
CA GLU A 92 5.05 -12.57 -2.83
C GLU A 92 6.55 -12.60 -3.03
N ARG A 93 7.06 -11.80 -3.98
CA ARG A 93 8.45 -11.88 -4.46
C ARG A 93 9.10 -10.51 -4.65
N GLY A 94 8.30 -9.46 -4.80
CA GLY A 94 8.79 -8.10 -4.98
C GLY A 94 9.00 -7.34 -3.69
N LYS A 95 9.13 -6.01 -3.85
CA LYS A 95 9.33 -5.07 -2.74
C LYS A 95 8.15 -4.11 -2.71
N PHE A 96 7.66 -3.82 -1.53
CA PHE A 96 6.67 -2.78 -1.27
C PHE A 96 7.05 -2.01 -0.03
N SER A 97 6.53 -0.79 0.11
CA SER A 97 6.72 0.01 1.32
C SER A 97 5.53 -0.20 2.24
N ALA A 98 5.77 -0.28 3.54
CA ALA A 98 4.72 -0.29 4.54
C ALA A 98 5.02 0.77 5.60
N ASP A 99 4.03 1.61 5.90
CA ASP A 99 4.07 2.56 7.00
C ASP A 99 3.12 2.11 8.09
N ARG A 100 3.52 2.28 9.35
CA ARG A 100 2.65 2.10 10.52
C ARG A 100 2.65 3.36 11.35
N TRP A 101 1.49 3.73 11.86
CA TRP A 101 1.36 4.82 12.84
C TRP A 101 0.16 4.58 13.76
N HIS A 102 0.24 5.12 14.97
CA HIS A 102 -0.88 5.13 15.90
C HIS A 102 -1.76 6.35 15.61
N LEU A 103 -3.07 6.12 15.58
CA LEU A 103 -4.04 7.20 15.58
C LEU A 103 -4.15 7.79 16.98
N ASN A 104 -4.10 9.12 17.07
CA ASN A 104 -4.36 9.82 18.31
C ASN A 104 -5.68 10.58 18.20
N GLN A 105 -6.69 10.17 18.96
CA GLN A 105 -8.02 10.78 18.99
C GLN A 105 -8.02 12.29 19.27
N GLN A 106 -6.99 12.81 19.94
CA GLN A 106 -6.87 14.24 20.24
C GLN A 106 -6.57 15.09 19.00
N LYS A 107 -6.11 14.48 17.90
CA LYS A 107 -5.92 15.16 16.62
C LYS A 107 -7.20 15.07 15.79
N THR A 108 -7.71 16.22 15.38
CA THR A 108 -9.00 16.35 14.66
C THR A 108 -9.06 15.47 13.41
N THR A 109 -7.98 15.39 12.64
CA THR A 109 -7.90 14.55 11.42
C THR A 109 -7.89 13.06 11.70
N ASP A 110 -7.27 12.64 12.80
CA ASP A 110 -7.12 11.24 13.18
C ASP A 110 -8.44 10.73 13.80
N GLY A 111 -9.11 11.58 14.58
CA GLY A 111 -10.46 11.32 15.11
C GLY A 111 -11.53 11.23 14.02
N GLU A 112 -11.48 12.09 12.99
CA GLU A 112 -12.37 11.97 11.81
C GLU A 112 -12.14 10.64 11.07
N LEU A 113 -10.89 10.19 10.96
CA LEU A 113 -10.54 8.94 10.32
C LEU A 113 -11.03 7.74 11.15
N GLU A 114 -10.85 7.74 12.46
CA GLU A 114 -11.35 6.69 13.35
C GLU A 114 -12.87 6.58 13.30
N ALA A 115 -13.59 7.70 13.34
CA ALA A 115 -15.04 7.73 13.20
C ALA A 115 -15.51 7.19 11.83
N PHE A 116 -14.79 7.54 10.75
CA PHE A 116 -15.06 6.99 9.42
C PHE A 116 -14.84 5.48 9.35
N ILE A 117 -13.76 4.98 9.96
CA ILE A 117 -13.45 3.55 10.02
C ILE A 117 -14.52 2.79 10.80
N ALA A 118 -14.89 3.29 11.98
CA ALA A 118 -15.95 2.69 12.79
C ALA A 118 -17.30 2.63 12.05
N ALA A 119 -17.65 3.70 11.31
CA ALA A 119 -18.85 3.73 10.49
C ALA A 119 -18.79 2.76 9.29
N ALA A 120 -17.62 2.62 8.66
CA ALA A 120 -17.42 1.71 7.54
C ALA A 120 -17.51 0.23 7.97
N ILE A 121 -17.00 -0.11 9.16
CA ILE A 121 -17.06 -1.47 9.71
C ILE A 121 -18.50 -1.83 10.12
N LYS A 122 -19.24 -0.90 10.74
CA LYS A 122 -20.64 -1.14 11.17
C LYS A 122 -21.62 -1.39 10.01
N LYS A 123 -21.22 -1.01 8.79
CA LYS A 123 -22.05 -1.16 7.57
C LYS A 123 -21.69 -2.42 6.76
N SER A 124 -20.62 -3.12 7.13
CA SER A 124 -20.20 -4.40 6.58
C SER A 124 -20.80 -5.55 7.38
#